data_AF-A0A7U4M1B6-F1
#
_entry.id   AF-A0A7U4M1B6-F1
#
_cell.length_a   1.000
_cell.length_b   1.000
_cell.length_c   1.000
_cell.angle_alpha   90.00
_cell.angle_beta   90.00
_cell.angle_gamma   90.00
#
_symmetry.space_group_name_H-M   'P 1'
#
loop_
_entity.id
_entity.type
_entity.pdbx_description
1 polymer ?
#
loop_
_entity_poly.entity_id
_entity_poly.type
_entity_poly.pdbx_seq_one_letter_code
_entity_poly.pdbx_strand_id
1 'polypeptide(L)'
;MLKRALLLTFAGVAVWAGEVAHLNIDDAFYEKSVKNAPNAKPVLVKDTDSALGRYNLYPKKLDIKTLARAHGHLCDGLVLAYVELSNTLPKLFADGVIDRTDLRVVAKNSPCLVDTSSLMSGARINHRTLSLDNSLGGSFIVQKISTGETYKVELADTGFIKALKKKEKEIRTKQKKGEKITPKDIDEVEALAFEAMTTMLNTDPKQLLKITKLKDYQYEFKMDDIGSRSDVINKNVGR
;
A
#
# COMPACT_ATOMS: atom_id res chain seq x y z
N MET A 1 23.66 -56.19 38.69
CA MET A 1 22.93 -55.81 37.46
C MET A 1 22.14 -54.53 37.73
N LEU A 2 22.75 -53.37 37.47
CA LEU A 2 22.13 -52.05 37.67
C LEU A 2 21.33 -51.67 36.42
N LYS A 3 20.01 -51.59 36.52
CA LYS A 3 19.16 -50.98 35.47
C LYS A 3 19.23 -49.45 35.63
N ARG A 4 19.80 -48.77 34.64
CA ARG A 4 19.70 -47.31 34.47
C ARG A 4 18.28 -46.98 33.99
N ALA A 5 17.54 -46.20 34.76
CA ALA A 5 16.37 -45.48 34.26
C ALA A 5 16.84 -44.07 33.89
N LEU A 6 16.75 -43.74 32.60
CA LEU A 6 17.00 -42.41 32.06
C LEU A 6 15.71 -41.60 32.21
N LEU A 7 15.67 -40.67 33.16
CA LEU A 7 14.64 -39.63 33.20
C LEU A 7 15.00 -38.59 32.13
N LEU A 8 14.25 -38.55 31.02
CA LEU A 8 14.17 -37.37 30.16
C LEU A 8 13.14 -36.42 30.77
N THR A 9 13.61 -35.32 31.37
CA THR A 9 12.76 -34.18 31.69
C THR A 9 12.62 -33.30 30.46
N PHE A 10 11.45 -33.37 29.79
CA PHE A 10 11.01 -32.35 28.85
C PHE A 10 10.66 -31.09 29.65
N ALA A 11 11.61 -30.16 29.79
CA ALA A 11 11.36 -28.82 30.29
C ALA A 11 11.93 -27.82 29.29
N GLY A 12 11.08 -27.23 28.46
CA GLY A 12 11.56 -26.18 27.55
C GLY A 12 10.66 -25.81 26.38
N VAL A 13 9.33 -25.75 26.53
CA VAL A 13 8.47 -25.07 25.54
C VAL A 13 7.27 -24.42 26.25
N ALA A 14 7.49 -23.39 27.07
CA ALA A 14 6.36 -22.71 27.72
C ALA A 14 6.60 -21.23 28.07
N VAL A 15 7.48 -20.52 27.36
CA VAL A 15 7.77 -19.10 27.67
C VAL A 15 7.26 -18.11 26.62
N TRP A 16 6.84 -18.56 25.43
CA TRP A 16 6.42 -17.64 24.34
C TRP A 16 4.90 -17.38 24.23
N ALA A 17 4.07 -17.96 25.10
CA ALA A 17 2.62 -17.78 25.00
C ALA A 17 2.07 -16.64 25.89
N GLY A 18 2.82 -16.22 26.91
CA GLY A 18 2.34 -15.27 27.93
C GLY A 18 2.39 -13.79 27.51
N GLU A 19 3.40 -13.37 26.74
CA GLU A 19 3.57 -11.96 26.33
C GLU A 19 2.62 -11.53 25.19
N VAL A 20 2.05 -12.48 24.46
CA VAL A 20 1.18 -12.19 23.30
C VAL A 20 -0.25 -11.87 23.72
N ALA A 21 -0.67 -12.25 24.94
CA ALA A 21 -2.05 -12.13 25.40
C ALA A 21 -2.52 -10.68 25.68
N HIS A 22 -1.60 -9.71 25.72
CA HIS A 22 -1.91 -8.29 25.94
C HIS A 22 -1.70 -7.42 24.70
N LEU A 23 -1.18 -7.98 23.60
CA LEU A 23 -1.11 -7.26 22.34
C LEU A 23 -2.50 -7.25 21.74
N ASN A 24 -3.15 -6.10 21.78
CA ASN A 24 -4.25 -5.85 20.85
C ASN A 24 -3.65 -6.00 19.45
N ILE A 25 -3.91 -7.13 18.77
CA ILE A 25 -3.35 -7.44 17.44
C ILE A 25 -3.64 -6.29 16.46
N ASP A 26 -4.73 -5.56 16.72
CA ASP A 26 -5.14 -4.37 16.02
C ASP A 26 -4.20 -3.16 16.16
N ASP A 27 -3.40 -3.08 17.22
CA ASP A 27 -2.37 -2.06 17.46
C ASP A 27 -0.96 -2.55 17.01
N ALA A 28 -0.82 -3.83 16.64
CA ALA A 28 0.47 -4.41 16.22
C ALA A 28 0.91 -3.99 14.80
N PHE A 29 -0.02 -3.48 13.98
CA PHE A 29 0.26 -3.09 12.59
C PHE A 29 0.51 -1.59 12.39
N TYR A 30 0.18 -0.74 13.37
CA TYR A 30 0.38 0.71 13.29
C TYR A 30 0.17 1.41 14.65
N GLU A 31 0.86 2.52 14.86
CA GLU A 31 0.67 3.35 16.06
C GLU A 31 -0.67 4.10 16.06
N LYS A 32 -1.26 4.30 17.25
CA LYS A 32 -2.50 5.09 17.41
C LYS A 32 -2.38 6.53 16.88
N SER A 33 -1.17 7.10 16.89
CA SER A 33 -0.84 8.42 16.35
C SER A 33 -1.23 8.57 14.87
N VAL A 34 -1.08 7.50 14.08
CA VAL A 34 -1.42 7.46 12.65
C VAL A 34 -2.92 7.57 12.42
N LYS A 35 -3.75 6.99 13.29
CA LYS A 35 -5.22 6.91 13.10
C LYS A 35 -5.89 8.27 12.94
N ASN A 36 -5.40 9.26 13.68
CA ASN A 36 -6.01 10.58 13.75
C ASN A 36 -5.35 11.59 12.82
N ALA A 37 -4.35 11.17 12.05
CA ALA A 37 -3.62 12.07 11.17
C ALA A 37 -4.53 12.55 10.01
N PRO A 38 -4.42 13.82 9.59
CA PRO A 38 -5.23 14.40 8.52
C PRO A 38 -5.33 13.56 7.24
N ASN A 39 -4.22 12.96 6.80
CA ASN A 39 -4.15 12.16 5.58
C ASN A 39 -4.36 10.66 5.82
N ALA A 40 -4.72 10.23 7.04
CA ALA A 40 -5.10 8.84 7.33
C ALA A 40 -6.61 8.58 7.19
N LYS A 41 -7.39 9.58 6.76
CA LYS A 41 -8.85 9.48 6.60
C LYS A 41 -9.21 8.34 5.64
N PRO A 42 -10.16 7.46 5.99
CA PRO A 42 -10.57 6.36 5.12
C PRO A 42 -11.18 6.88 3.82
N VAL A 43 -10.98 6.13 2.73
CA VAL A 43 -11.72 6.31 1.47
C VAL A 43 -12.91 5.37 1.40
N LEU A 44 -13.92 5.73 0.60
CA LEU A 44 -15.05 4.87 0.29
C LEU A 44 -14.85 4.18 -1.05
N VAL A 45 -15.09 2.87 -1.07
CA VAL A 45 -14.94 2.05 -2.28
C VAL A 45 -16.19 1.24 -2.57
N LYS A 46 -16.46 1.05 -3.86
CA LYS A 46 -17.55 0.23 -4.40
C LYS A 46 -16.98 -0.94 -5.18
N ASP A 47 -17.60 -2.11 -5.02
CA ASP A 47 -17.18 -3.40 -5.58
C ASP A 47 -18.38 -4.24 -6.01
N THR A 48 -18.11 -5.43 -6.55
CA THR A 48 -19.08 -6.50 -6.72
C THR A 48 -19.00 -7.57 -5.62
N ASP A 49 -20.13 -8.24 -5.38
CA ASP A 49 -20.26 -9.20 -4.26
C ASP A 49 -19.66 -10.58 -4.55
N SER A 50 -19.35 -10.89 -5.82
CA SER A 50 -18.75 -12.17 -6.21
C SER A 50 -18.03 -12.06 -7.55
N ALA A 51 -17.30 -13.12 -7.94
CA ALA A 51 -16.59 -13.20 -9.22
C ALA A 51 -17.49 -13.07 -10.48
N LEU A 52 -18.82 -13.15 -10.32
CA LEU A 52 -19.83 -12.91 -11.35
C LEU A 52 -20.96 -12.00 -10.82
N GLY A 53 -20.69 -11.29 -9.73
CA GLY A 53 -21.70 -10.60 -8.94
C GLY A 53 -22.08 -9.22 -9.48
N ARG A 54 -23.21 -8.72 -8.99
CA ARG A 54 -23.60 -7.32 -9.10
C ARG A 54 -22.89 -6.47 -8.06
N TYR A 55 -23.03 -5.15 -8.16
CA TYR A 55 -22.50 -4.24 -7.15
C TYR A 55 -22.98 -4.56 -5.72
N ASN A 56 -22.08 -4.38 -4.77
CA ASN A 56 -22.39 -4.32 -3.35
C ASN A 56 -23.42 -3.21 -3.10
N LEU A 57 -24.35 -3.47 -2.16
CA LEU A 57 -25.35 -2.47 -1.74
C LEU A 57 -24.72 -1.25 -1.07
N TYR A 58 -23.63 -1.47 -0.31
CA TYR A 58 -23.03 -0.46 0.55
C TYR A 58 -21.55 -0.28 0.19
N PRO A 59 -21.09 0.97 0.07
CA PRO A 59 -19.66 1.26 -0.01
C PRO A 59 -18.93 0.74 1.22
N LYS A 60 -17.68 0.31 1.03
CA LYS A 60 -16.79 -0.13 2.10
C LYS A 60 -15.77 0.97 2.40
N LYS A 61 -15.33 1.04 3.66
CA LYS A 61 -14.26 1.93 4.08
C LYS A 61 -12.92 1.21 3.94
N LEU A 62 -11.94 1.86 3.32
CA LEU A 62 -10.55 1.43 3.36
C LEU A 62 -9.73 2.51 4.04
N ASP A 63 -9.01 2.13 5.08
CA ASP A 63 -8.09 2.97 5.81
C ASP A 63 -6.66 2.40 5.77
N ILE A 64 -5.69 3.20 6.20
CA ILE A 64 -4.29 2.80 6.17
C ILE A 64 -4.01 1.55 7.02
N LYS A 65 -4.78 1.31 8.08
CA LYS A 65 -4.73 0.08 8.89
C LYS A 65 -5.08 -1.15 8.05
N THR A 66 -6.16 -1.05 7.28
CA THR A 66 -6.60 -2.13 6.39
C THR A 66 -5.51 -2.50 5.40
N LEU A 67 -4.83 -1.50 4.85
CA LEU A 67 -3.67 -1.72 3.98
C LEU A 67 -2.50 -2.35 4.74
N ALA A 68 -2.12 -1.83 5.90
CA ALA A 68 -1.00 -2.34 6.68
C ALA A 68 -1.20 -3.80 7.10
N ARG A 69 -2.44 -4.18 7.44
CA ARG A 69 -2.80 -5.57 7.75
C ARG A 69 -2.68 -6.49 6.54
N ALA A 70 -3.13 -6.04 5.37
CA ALA A 70 -3.03 -6.82 4.15
C ALA A 70 -1.58 -6.93 3.62
N HIS A 71 -0.79 -5.87 3.82
CA HIS A 71 0.61 -5.79 3.41
C HIS A 71 1.56 -6.51 4.39
N GLY A 72 1.21 -6.53 5.67
CA GLY A 72 1.98 -7.15 6.76
C GLY A 72 2.69 -6.17 7.68
N HIS A 73 2.84 -4.89 7.30
CA HIS A 73 3.38 -3.81 8.14
C HIS A 73 3.07 -2.44 7.55
N LEU A 74 3.36 -1.36 8.29
CA LEU A 74 3.28 0.02 7.83
C LEU A 74 4.66 0.53 7.38
N CYS A 75 5.03 0.34 6.11
CA CYS A 75 6.23 0.95 5.50
C CYS A 75 5.97 2.42 5.11
N ASP A 76 7.05 3.20 5.00
CA ASP A 76 7.04 4.53 4.39
C ASP A 76 6.48 4.53 2.97
N GLY A 77 6.81 3.50 2.18
CA GLY A 77 6.24 3.30 0.86
C GLY A 77 4.71 3.07 0.86
N LEU A 78 4.15 2.43 1.89
CA LEU A 78 2.70 2.23 2.03
C LEU A 78 2.01 3.54 2.38
N VAL A 79 2.60 4.32 3.31
CA VAL A 79 2.10 5.65 3.65
C VAL A 79 2.12 6.58 2.45
N LEU A 80 3.24 6.62 1.71
CA LEU A 80 3.36 7.41 0.49
C LEU A 80 2.27 7.04 -0.51
N ALA A 81 2.12 5.75 -0.80
CA ALA A 81 1.12 5.26 -1.74
C ALA A 81 -0.31 5.56 -1.29
N TYR A 82 -0.61 5.38 0.00
CA TYR A 82 -1.92 5.70 0.57
C TYR A 82 -2.24 7.19 0.44
N VAL A 83 -1.31 8.07 0.80
CA VAL A 83 -1.50 9.52 0.74
C VAL A 83 -1.71 9.99 -0.71
N GLU A 84 -0.91 9.49 -1.65
CA GLU A 84 -1.06 9.83 -3.07
C GLU A 84 -2.41 9.35 -3.64
N LEU A 85 -2.78 8.08 -3.41
CA LEU A 85 -4.00 7.51 -3.98
C LEU A 85 -5.28 8.00 -3.30
N SER A 86 -5.28 8.18 -1.98
CA SER A 86 -6.46 8.70 -1.23
C SER A 86 -6.83 10.12 -1.64
N ASN A 87 -5.87 10.91 -2.10
CA ASN A 87 -6.10 12.28 -2.59
C ASN A 87 -6.37 12.36 -4.09
N THR A 88 -6.11 11.30 -4.85
CA THR A 88 -6.22 11.30 -6.32
C THR A 88 -7.42 10.51 -6.81
N LEU A 89 -7.65 9.30 -6.30
CA LEU A 89 -8.74 8.43 -6.77
C LEU A 89 -10.14 9.06 -6.65
N PRO A 90 -10.51 9.74 -5.54
CA PRO A 90 -11.82 10.37 -5.44
C PRO A 90 -12.07 11.45 -6.50
N LYS A 91 -11.03 12.04 -7.11
CA LYS A 91 -11.18 13.04 -8.17
C LYS A 91 -11.77 12.47 -9.46
N LEU A 92 -11.72 11.14 -9.64
CA LEU A 92 -12.30 10.44 -10.80
C LEU A 92 -13.80 10.15 -10.65
N PHE A 93 -14.39 10.41 -9.47
CA PHE A 93 -15.76 10.06 -9.14
C PHE A 93 -16.48 11.24 -8.48
N ALA A 94 -17.58 11.69 -9.09
CA ALA A 94 -18.27 12.91 -8.66
C ALA A 94 -18.84 12.82 -7.23
N ASP A 95 -19.20 11.62 -6.78
CA ASP A 95 -19.70 11.33 -5.42
C ASP A 95 -18.56 11.00 -4.43
N GLY A 96 -17.31 10.97 -4.90
CA GLY A 96 -16.14 10.58 -4.11
C GLY A 96 -16.06 9.08 -3.76
N VAL A 97 -16.99 8.25 -4.24
CA VAL A 97 -16.96 6.79 -4.02
C VAL A 97 -16.19 6.13 -5.15
N ILE A 98 -15.09 5.49 -4.79
CA ILE A 98 -14.16 4.89 -5.76
C ILE A 98 -14.76 3.59 -6.28
N ASP A 99 -15.18 3.56 -7.54
CA ASP A 99 -15.58 2.31 -8.21
C ASP A 99 -14.34 1.52 -8.62
N ARG A 100 -14.01 0.50 -7.83
CA ARG A 100 -12.84 -0.36 -8.05
C ARG A 100 -12.99 -1.26 -9.28
N THR A 101 -14.16 -1.29 -9.91
CA THR A 101 -14.41 -1.98 -11.19
C THR A 101 -14.05 -1.15 -12.42
N ASP A 102 -13.78 0.14 -12.26
CA ASP A 102 -13.68 1.12 -13.36
C ASP A 102 -12.33 1.86 -13.37
N LEU A 103 -11.28 1.24 -12.83
CA LEU A 103 -9.96 1.85 -12.69
C LEU A 103 -8.83 1.03 -13.30
N ARG A 104 -7.83 1.76 -13.77
CA ARG A 104 -6.48 1.26 -14.07
C ARG A 104 -5.45 2.12 -13.38
N VAL A 105 -4.33 1.51 -13.01
CA VAL A 105 -3.22 2.16 -12.33
C VAL A 105 -1.90 1.73 -12.98
N VAL A 106 -0.95 2.66 -13.04
CA VAL A 106 0.46 2.38 -13.33
C VAL A 106 1.27 2.78 -12.10
N ALA A 107 2.12 1.87 -11.63
CA ALA A 107 2.97 2.07 -10.47
C ALA A 107 4.37 1.49 -10.72
N LYS A 108 5.36 1.92 -9.94
CA LYS A 108 6.67 1.23 -9.92
C LYS A 108 6.51 -0.20 -9.39
N ASN A 109 7.37 -1.11 -9.85
CA ASN A 109 7.50 -2.45 -9.29
C ASN A 109 8.08 -2.38 -7.86
N SER A 110 7.20 -2.17 -6.89
CA SER A 110 7.49 -2.08 -5.46
C SER A 110 6.34 -2.73 -4.68
N PRO A 111 6.61 -3.62 -3.71
CA PRO A 111 5.57 -4.31 -2.95
C PRO A 111 4.53 -3.36 -2.33
N CYS A 112 4.99 -2.33 -1.60
CA CYS A 112 4.10 -1.37 -0.93
C CYS A 112 3.19 -0.63 -1.95
N LEU A 113 3.72 -0.25 -3.13
CA LEU A 113 2.98 0.50 -4.16
C LEU A 113 1.99 -0.39 -4.92
N VAL A 114 2.40 -1.63 -5.25
CA VAL A 114 1.55 -2.61 -5.94
C VAL A 114 0.38 -3.03 -5.07
N ASP A 115 0.62 -3.31 -3.79
CA ASP A 115 -0.43 -3.71 -2.84
C ASP A 115 -1.41 -2.57 -2.61
N THR A 116 -0.91 -1.34 -2.41
CA THR A 116 -1.77 -0.16 -2.23
C THR A 116 -2.62 0.13 -3.47
N SER A 117 -2.00 0.10 -4.66
CA SER A 117 -2.72 0.26 -5.94
C SER A 117 -3.84 -0.78 -6.04
N SER A 118 -3.49 -2.03 -5.78
CA SER A 118 -4.37 -3.18 -5.83
C SER A 118 -5.56 -3.06 -4.87
N LEU A 119 -5.31 -2.71 -3.61
CA LEU A 119 -6.33 -2.65 -2.58
C LEU A 119 -7.22 -1.41 -2.73
N MET A 120 -6.68 -0.24 -3.05
CA MET A 120 -7.47 1.00 -3.10
C MET A 120 -8.24 1.16 -4.40
N SER A 121 -7.71 0.69 -5.53
CA SER A 121 -8.32 0.88 -6.85
C SER A 121 -8.98 -0.37 -7.43
N GLY A 122 -8.69 -1.56 -6.89
CA GLY A 122 -9.10 -2.83 -7.51
C GLY A 122 -8.37 -3.17 -8.80
N ALA A 123 -7.39 -2.35 -9.22
CA ALA A 123 -6.50 -2.66 -10.31
C ALA A 123 -5.67 -3.91 -10.00
N ARG A 124 -5.50 -4.80 -10.97
CA ARG A 124 -4.72 -6.02 -10.81
C ARG A 124 -3.87 -6.30 -12.03
N ILE A 125 -2.69 -6.88 -11.81
CA ILE A 125 -1.80 -7.32 -12.88
C ILE A 125 -2.48 -8.40 -13.71
N ASN A 126 -3.05 -9.41 -13.05
CA ASN A 126 -3.74 -10.53 -13.71
C ASN A 126 -4.98 -10.11 -14.53
N HIS A 127 -5.48 -8.88 -14.39
CA HIS A 127 -6.65 -8.37 -15.12
C HIS A 127 -6.33 -7.18 -16.03
N ARG A 128 -5.06 -6.93 -16.39
CA ARG A 128 -4.65 -5.81 -17.26
C ARG A 128 -5.05 -4.43 -16.75
N THR A 129 -5.19 -4.27 -15.44
CA THR A 129 -5.59 -2.99 -14.84
C THR A 129 -4.52 -2.39 -13.94
N LEU A 130 -3.51 -3.14 -13.52
CA LEU A 130 -2.32 -2.62 -12.84
C LEU A 130 -1.07 -2.88 -13.70
N SER A 131 -0.46 -1.83 -14.25
CA SER A 131 0.77 -1.92 -15.05
C SER A 131 1.98 -1.50 -14.21
N LEU A 132 3.14 -2.06 -14.52
CA LEU A 132 4.38 -1.79 -13.80
C LEU A 132 5.33 -0.95 -14.66
N ASP A 133 5.74 0.21 -14.14
CA ASP A 133 6.71 1.11 -14.79
C ASP A 133 7.69 1.66 -13.74
N ASN A 134 8.94 1.18 -13.79
CA ASN A 134 9.98 1.60 -12.87
C ASN A 134 10.41 3.06 -13.05
N SER A 135 10.15 3.68 -14.21
CA SER A 135 10.50 5.08 -14.48
C SER A 135 9.66 6.07 -13.65
N LEU A 136 8.49 5.64 -13.14
CA LEU A 136 7.63 6.45 -12.29
C LEU A 136 8.21 6.71 -10.90
N GLY A 137 9.19 5.94 -10.44
CA GLY A 137 9.75 6.11 -9.10
C GLY A 137 8.68 5.90 -8.03
N GLY A 138 8.38 6.93 -7.23
CA GLY A 138 7.32 6.87 -6.21
C GLY A 138 5.92 7.21 -6.72
N SER A 139 5.79 7.67 -7.95
CA SER A 139 4.56 8.23 -8.51
C SER A 139 3.57 7.16 -9.02
N PHE A 140 2.32 7.59 -9.22
CA PHE A 140 1.29 6.80 -9.90
C PHE A 140 0.69 7.54 -11.10
N ILE A 141 0.20 6.77 -12.05
CA ILE A 141 -0.80 7.21 -13.02
C ILE A 141 -2.09 6.44 -12.73
N VAL A 142 -3.20 7.14 -12.57
CA VAL A 142 -4.52 6.54 -12.35
C VAL A 142 -5.47 6.98 -13.45
N GLN A 143 -6.21 6.04 -14.02
CA GLN A 143 -7.15 6.28 -15.10
C GLN A 143 -8.50 5.64 -14.79
N LYS A 144 -9.58 6.37 -15.04
CA LYS A 144 -10.93 5.81 -15.08
C LYS A 144 -11.20 5.17 -16.44
N ILE A 145 -11.58 3.90 -16.46
CA ILE A 145 -11.74 3.12 -17.70
C ILE A 145 -12.88 3.69 -18.55
N SER A 146 -14.03 3.95 -17.95
CA SER A 146 -15.24 4.38 -18.68
C SER A 146 -15.12 5.74 -19.37
N THR A 147 -14.27 6.63 -18.88
CA THR A 147 -14.15 8.00 -19.41
C THR A 147 -12.78 8.33 -20.01
N GLY A 148 -11.76 7.50 -19.75
CA GLY A 148 -10.36 7.81 -20.08
C GLY A 148 -9.75 8.93 -19.23
N GLU A 149 -10.49 9.52 -18.28
CA GLU A 149 -9.96 10.59 -17.43
C GLU A 149 -8.78 10.07 -16.60
N THR A 150 -7.66 10.80 -16.67
CA THR A 150 -6.37 10.32 -16.14
C THR A 150 -5.68 11.40 -15.32
N TYR A 151 -5.11 11.00 -14.19
CA TYR A 151 -4.25 11.83 -13.36
C TYR A 151 -2.90 11.13 -13.10
N LYS A 152 -1.82 11.90 -13.15
CA LYS A 152 -0.54 11.55 -12.53
C LYS A 152 -0.49 12.18 -11.15
N VAL A 153 -0.06 11.44 -10.15
CA VAL A 153 0.24 11.95 -8.82
C VAL A 153 1.68 11.64 -8.47
N GLU A 154 2.36 12.62 -7.90
CA GLU A 154 3.73 12.50 -7.40
C GLU A 154 3.91 13.36 -6.16
N LEU A 155 4.68 12.85 -5.20
CA LEU A 155 5.12 13.62 -4.06
C LEU A 155 6.02 14.78 -4.50
N ALA A 156 5.78 15.96 -3.94
CA ALA A 156 6.65 17.11 -4.10
C ALA A 156 8.06 16.80 -3.56
N ASP A 157 9.04 17.55 -4.06
CA ASP A 157 10.44 17.36 -3.67
C ASP A 157 10.69 17.93 -2.26
N THR A 158 10.53 17.08 -1.24
CA THR A 158 10.64 17.48 0.17
C THR A 158 11.97 17.06 0.79
N GLY A 159 12.42 17.83 1.80
CA GLY A 159 13.69 17.57 2.50
C GLY A 159 13.74 16.20 3.18
N PHE A 160 12.64 15.79 3.83
CA PHE A 160 12.58 14.52 4.55
C PHE A 160 12.72 13.30 3.62
N ILE A 161 12.13 13.36 2.41
CA ILE A 161 12.30 12.31 1.41
C ILE A 161 13.72 12.27 0.87
N LYS A 162 14.35 13.43 0.66
CA LYS A 162 15.77 13.49 0.25
C LYS A 162 16.66 12.84 1.31
N ALA A 163 16.42 13.13 2.59
CA ALA A 163 17.17 12.56 3.70
C ALA A 163 17.02 11.03 3.74
N LEU A 164 15.78 10.53 3.68
CA LEU A 164 15.50 9.09 3.66
C LEU A 164 16.16 8.41 2.45
N LYS A 165 15.92 8.89 1.24
CA LYS A 165 16.52 8.33 0.00
C LYS A 165 18.04 8.33 0.04
N LYS A 166 18.66 9.38 0.60
CA LYS A 166 20.11 9.46 0.78
C LYS A 166 20.59 8.32 1.69
N LYS A 167 19.96 8.15 2.86
CA LYS A 167 20.32 7.09 3.80
C LYS A 167 20.10 5.70 3.21
N GLU A 168 18.96 5.45 2.56
CA GLU A 168 18.70 4.18 1.87
C GLU A 168 19.77 3.88 0.80
N LYS A 169 20.18 4.89 0.04
CA LYS A 169 21.24 4.75 -0.97
C LYS A 169 22.58 4.42 -0.33
N GLU A 170 22.91 5.04 0.80
CA GLU A 170 24.11 4.71 1.59
C GLU A 170 24.09 3.24 2.02
N ILE A 171 22.98 2.75 2.60
CA ILE A 171 22.84 1.34 3.02
C ILE A 171 22.98 0.38 1.83
N ARG A 172 22.27 0.63 0.73
CA ARG A 172 22.37 -0.20 -0.48
C ARG A 172 23.77 -0.19 -1.07
N THR A 173 24.51 0.91 -0.93
CA THR A 173 25.90 1.02 -1.40
C THR A 173 26.83 0.21 -0.51
N LYS A 174 26.71 0.32 0.83
CA LYS A 174 27.45 -0.51 1.79
C LYS A 174 27.22 -2.01 1.50
N GLN A 175 25.95 -2.40 1.35
CA GLN A 175 25.56 -3.77 1.04
C GLN A 175 26.23 -4.29 -0.23
N LYS A 176 26.18 -3.52 -1.33
CA LYS A 176 26.80 -3.90 -2.61
C LYS A 176 28.32 -4.05 -2.53
N LYS A 177 28.97 -3.31 -1.64
CA LYS A 177 30.41 -3.40 -1.39
C LYS A 177 30.78 -4.51 -0.41
N GLY A 178 29.81 -5.23 0.16
CA GLY A 178 30.05 -6.22 1.22
C GLY A 178 30.48 -5.58 2.54
N GLU A 179 30.27 -4.28 2.74
CA GLU A 179 30.56 -3.61 4.00
C GLU A 179 29.54 -4.03 5.07
N LYS A 180 30.01 -4.12 6.32
CA LYS A 180 29.15 -4.49 7.45
C LYS A 180 28.08 -3.40 7.67
N ILE A 181 26.82 -3.80 7.61
CA ILE A 181 25.68 -2.97 8.03
C ILE A 181 25.50 -3.16 9.54
N THR A 182 25.47 -2.07 10.28
CA THR A 182 25.35 -2.10 11.75
C THR A 182 23.88 -1.95 12.19
N PRO A 183 23.51 -2.36 13.42
CA PRO A 183 22.18 -2.05 13.97
C PRO A 183 21.86 -0.55 13.91
N LYS A 184 22.81 0.30 14.30
CA LYS A 184 22.69 1.76 14.22
C LYS A 184 22.39 2.27 12.81
N ASP A 185 22.96 1.63 11.77
CA ASP A 185 22.64 1.99 10.38
C ASP A 185 21.17 1.76 10.05
N ILE A 186 20.56 0.69 10.60
CA ILE A 186 19.15 0.36 10.42
C ILE A 186 18.28 1.28 11.26
N ASP A 187 18.62 1.48 12.54
CA ASP A 187 17.90 2.40 13.44
C ASP A 187 17.78 3.80 12.84
N GLU A 188 18.85 4.30 12.21
CA GLU A 188 18.84 5.61 11.53
C GLU A 188 17.92 5.65 10.30
N VAL A 189 17.85 4.56 9.52
CA VAL A 189 16.91 4.48 8.38
C VAL A 189 15.48 4.43 8.87
N GLU A 190 15.20 3.61 9.89
CA GLU A 190 13.87 3.45 10.46
C GLU A 190 13.37 4.74 11.11
N ALA A 191 14.24 5.47 11.80
CA ALA A 191 13.92 6.79 12.34
C ALA A 191 13.55 7.80 11.22
N LEU A 192 14.33 7.85 10.13
CA LEU A 192 14.04 8.71 8.98
C LEU A 192 12.75 8.29 8.26
N ALA A 193 12.49 6.98 8.16
CA ALA A 193 11.25 6.45 7.60
C ALA A 193 10.05 6.85 8.46
N PHE A 194 10.16 6.74 9.79
CA PHE A 194 9.12 7.17 10.72
C PHE A 194 8.85 8.68 10.65
N GLU A 195 9.90 9.51 10.58
CA GLU A 195 9.78 10.95 10.37
C GLU A 195 9.06 11.26 9.04
N ALA A 196 9.45 10.59 7.95
CA ALA A 196 8.83 10.75 6.65
C ALA A 196 7.34 10.36 6.67
N MET A 197 7.00 9.23 7.27
CA MET A 197 5.62 8.77 7.44
C MET A 197 4.79 9.79 8.21
N THR A 198 5.27 10.21 9.38
CA THR A 198 4.60 11.18 10.24
C THR A 198 4.39 12.51 9.53
N THR A 199 5.39 12.98 8.79
CA THR A 199 5.30 14.22 8.02
C THR A 199 4.27 14.10 6.89
N MET A 200 4.31 13.01 6.11
CA MET A 200 3.34 12.77 5.04
C MET A 200 1.90 12.68 5.55
N LEU A 201 1.70 12.07 6.71
CA LEU A 201 0.37 11.90 7.29
C LEU A 201 -0.25 13.20 7.83
N ASN A 202 0.59 14.16 8.24
CA ASN A 202 0.18 15.39 8.90
C ASN A 202 0.30 16.67 8.06
N THR A 203 0.96 16.61 6.90
CA THR A 203 1.10 17.75 6.00
C THR A 203 -0.13 17.89 5.10
N ASP A 204 -0.58 19.13 4.82
CA ASP A 204 -1.65 19.36 3.84
C ASP A 204 -1.28 18.74 2.48
N PRO A 205 -2.12 17.85 1.89
CA PRO A 205 -1.88 17.25 0.58
C PRO A 205 -1.53 18.25 -0.53
N LYS A 206 -2.02 19.49 -0.47
CA LYS A 206 -1.70 20.53 -1.47
C LYS A 206 -0.25 20.99 -1.42
N GLN A 207 0.40 20.86 -0.27
CA GLN A 207 1.82 21.17 -0.08
C GLN A 207 2.70 19.95 -0.38
N LEU A 208 2.12 18.75 -0.25
CA LEU A 208 2.83 17.48 -0.37
C LEU A 208 2.75 16.86 -1.76
N LEU A 209 1.65 17.07 -2.49
CA LEU A 209 1.34 16.34 -3.72
C LEU A 209 1.25 17.27 -4.93
N LYS A 210 1.82 16.81 -6.03
CA LYS A 210 1.59 17.35 -7.36
C LYS A 210 0.68 16.40 -8.13
N ILE A 211 -0.58 16.81 -8.30
CA ILE A 211 -1.58 16.06 -9.06
C ILE A 211 -1.79 16.76 -10.41
N THR A 212 -1.47 16.06 -11.50
CA THR A 212 -1.51 16.59 -12.87
C THR A 212 -2.50 15.79 -13.70
N LYS A 213 -3.48 16.46 -14.31
CA LYS A 213 -4.38 15.82 -15.30
C LYS A 213 -3.60 15.52 -16.57
N LEU A 214 -3.62 14.27 -17.04
CA LEU A 214 -3.00 13.87 -18.30
C LEU A 214 -4.05 13.88 -19.41
N LYS A 215 -3.79 14.63 -20.48
CA LYS A 215 -4.64 14.62 -21.68
C LYS A 215 -4.23 13.47 -22.59
N ASP A 216 -5.22 12.80 -23.17
CA ASP A 216 -5.04 11.77 -24.22
C ASP A 216 -4.13 10.60 -23.82
N TYR A 217 -4.00 10.33 -22.52
CA TYR A 217 -3.15 9.26 -22.00
C TYR A 217 -3.65 7.88 -22.46
N GLN A 218 -2.77 7.15 -23.14
CA GLN A 218 -3.01 5.78 -23.57
C GLN A 218 -2.41 4.82 -22.55
N TYR A 219 -3.27 4.01 -21.93
CA TYR A 219 -2.82 3.00 -20.98
C TYR A 219 -2.19 1.81 -21.71
N GLU A 220 -0.97 1.45 -21.30
CA GLU A 220 -0.24 0.29 -21.82
C GLU A 220 -0.05 -0.78 -20.73
N PHE A 221 -0.23 -2.05 -21.11
CA PHE A 221 0.04 -3.21 -20.28
C PHE A 221 0.99 -4.15 -21.02
N LYS A 222 2.05 -4.61 -20.34
CA LYS A 222 3.21 -5.28 -20.96
C LYS A 222 3.47 -6.68 -20.40
N MET A 223 2.41 -7.48 -20.26
CA MET A 223 2.51 -8.90 -19.89
C MET A 223 1.47 -9.70 -20.67
N ASP A 224 1.75 -10.97 -20.96
CA ASP A 224 0.93 -11.81 -21.86
C ASP A 224 0.04 -12.84 -21.14
N ASP A 225 0.41 -13.29 -19.92
CA ASP A 225 -0.33 -14.34 -19.18
C ASP A 225 -1.46 -13.77 -18.28
N ILE A 226 -2.61 -13.68 -18.93
CA ILE A 226 -3.86 -12.95 -18.66
C ILE A 226 -5.11 -13.63 -18.10
N GLY A 227 -5.70 -13.15 -17.01
CA GLY A 227 -7.11 -13.46 -16.69
C GLY A 227 -8.11 -12.53 -17.39
N SER A 228 -9.28 -13.06 -17.76
CA SER A 228 -10.46 -12.22 -18.08
C SER A 228 -11.07 -11.66 -16.79
N ARG A 229 -11.50 -10.40 -16.80
CA ARG A 229 -12.14 -9.74 -15.65
C ARG A 229 -13.63 -10.07 -15.56
N SER A 230 -13.98 -11.22 -14.99
CA SER A 230 -15.39 -11.68 -14.92
C SER A 230 -16.22 -10.95 -13.87
N ASP A 231 -15.57 -10.41 -12.83
CA ASP A 231 -16.17 -9.74 -11.67
C ASP A 231 -16.90 -8.43 -12.01
N VAL A 232 -16.85 -7.99 -13.26
CA VAL A 232 -17.47 -6.75 -13.73
C VAL A 232 -18.59 -6.95 -14.76
N ILE A 233 -18.77 -8.18 -15.28
CA ILE A 233 -19.72 -8.45 -16.38
C ILE A 233 -21.17 -8.18 -15.95
N ASN A 234 -21.52 -8.59 -14.73
CA ASN A 234 -22.88 -8.48 -14.21
C ASN A 234 -23.04 -7.33 -13.20
N LYS A 235 -22.07 -6.39 -13.13
CA LYS A 235 -22.04 -5.39 -12.06
C LYS A 235 -23.30 -4.53 -11.96
N ASN A 236 -23.95 -4.28 -13.11
CA ASN A 236 -25.17 -3.45 -13.23
C ASN A 236 -26.49 -4.23 -13.12
N VAL A 237 -26.47 -5.55 -12.90
CA VAL A 237 -27.71 -6.31 -12.72
C VAL A 237 -28.41 -5.83 -11.44
N GLY A 238 -29.67 -5.41 -11.59
CA GLY A 238 -30.48 -4.84 -10.49
C GLY A 238 -30.61 -5.79 -9.30
N ARG A 239 -30.91 -5.21 -8.13
CA ARG A 239 -31.22 -5.96 -6.90
C ARG A 239 -32.71 -6.10 -6.69
#